data_AF-A0A525KFR1-F1
#
_entry.id   AF-A0A525KFR1-F1
#
_cell.length_a   1.000
_cell.length_b   1.000
_cell.length_c   1.000
_cell.angle_alpha   90.00
_cell.angle_beta   90.00
_cell.angle_gamma   90.00
#
_symmetry.space_group_name_H-M   'P 1'
#
loop_
_entity.id
_entity.type
_entity.pdbx_description
1 polymer ?
#
loop_
_entity_poly.entity_id
_entity_poly.type
_entity_poly.pdbx_seq_one_letter_code
_entity_poly.pdbx_strand_id
1 'polypeptide(L)'
;MAGGWLIAVLVEIAGEPKPLRHYFAVGHEDQGKAEWTAVDWAQRTGRVASSPMGGEEPVQAVRALAPAKMKILGLAQGEVRELGWRHPRRWLTG
;
A
#
# COMPACT_ATOMS: atom_id res chain seq x y z
N MET A 1 5.63 12.87 13.28
CA MET A 1 5.32 13.09 11.85
C MET A 1 5.50 11.77 11.12
N ALA A 2 4.67 11.48 10.12
CA ALA A 2 4.83 10.31 9.27
C ALA A 2 6.04 10.53 8.36
N GLY A 3 6.92 9.53 8.22
CA GLY A 3 7.96 9.51 7.18
C GLY A 3 7.49 8.83 5.88
N GLY A 4 6.40 8.06 5.98
CA GLY A 4 5.88 7.19 4.95
C GLY A 4 4.52 6.64 5.32
N TRP A 5 3.92 5.84 4.43
CA TRP A 5 2.64 5.19 4.65
C TRP A 5 2.65 3.75 4.16
N LEU A 6 1.94 2.89 4.90
CA LEU A 6 1.53 1.59 4.42
C LEU A 6 0.17 1.75 3.74
N ILE A 7 0.13 1.49 2.43
CA ILE A 7 -1.08 1.60 1.60
C ILE A 7 -1.50 0.20 1.16
N ALA A 8 -2.82 -0.04 1.17
CA ALA A 8 -3.42 -1.24 0.60
C ALA A 8 -4.29 -0.83 -0.60
N VAL A 9 -4.14 -1.53 -1.72
CA VAL A 9 -4.90 -1.30 -2.95
C VAL A 9 -5.63 -2.57 -3.34
N LEU A 10 -6.93 -2.49 -3.64
CA LEU A 10 -7.68 -3.60 -4.22
C LEU A 10 -7.41 -3.65 -5.72
N VAL A 11 -6.87 -4.78 -6.19
CA VAL A 11 -6.45 -4.98 -7.58
C VAL A 11 -7.22 -6.14 -8.19
N GLU A 12 -7.93 -5.87 -9.27
CA GLU A 12 -8.55 -6.86 -10.14
C GLU A 12 -7.44 -7.56 -10.96
N ILE A 13 -7.27 -8.86 -10.71
CA ILE A 13 -6.30 -9.72 -11.37
C ILE A 13 -7.02 -10.71 -12.27
N ALA A 14 -6.52 -10.90 -13.49
CA ALA A 14 -7.11 -11.84 -14.43
C ALA A 14 -7.08 -13.27 -13.86
N GLY A 15 -8.23 -13.94 -13.88
CA GLY A 15 -8.39 -15.30 -13.35
C GLY A 15 -8.76 -15.36 -11.87
N GLU A 16 -8.70 -14.24 -11.14
CA GLU A 16 -9.17 -14.17 -9.75
C GLU A 16 -10.66 -13.78 -9.71
N PRO A 17 -11.49 -14.45 -8.90
CA PRO A 17 -12.94 -14.18 -8.86
C PRO A 17 -13.29 -12.88 -8.14
N LYS A 18 -12.34 -12.30 -7.39
CA LYS A 18 -12.49 -11.04 -6.64
C LYS A 18 -11.18 -10.25 -6.69
N PRO A 19 -11.22 -8.91 -6.58
CA PRO A 19 -10.02 -8.11 -6.40
C PRO A 19 -9.23 -8.58 -5.18
N LEU A 20 -7.91 -8.61 -5.33
CA LEU A 20 -6.99 -8.99 -4.27
C LEU A 20 -6.39 -7.76 -3.62
N ARG A 21 -6.15 -7.84 -2.31
CA ARG A 21 -5.51 -6.77 -1.56
C ARG A 21 -4.00 -6.81 -1.75
N HIS A 22 -3.45 -5.79 -2.38
CA HIS A 22 -2.03 -5.62 -2.60
C HIS A 22 -1.46 -4.53 -1.70
N TYR A 23 -0.35 -4.80 -1.04
CA TYR A 23 0.22 -3.91 -0.04
C TYR A 23 1.50 -3.23 -0.52
N PHE A 24 1.62 -1.95 -0.20
CA PHE A 24 2.77 -1.12 -0.54
C PHE A 24 3.24 -0.33 0.68
N ALA A 25 4.55 -0.24 0.88
CA ALA A 25 5.13 0.76 1.76
C ALA A 25 5.71 1.90 0.91
N VAL A 26 5.26 3.12 1.16
CA VAL A 26 5.62 4.31 0.36
C VAL A 26 6.29 5.35 1.26
N GLY A 27 7.50 5.74 0.92
CA GLY A 27 8.32 6.71 1.67
C GLY A 27 7.94 8.18 1.45
N HIS A 28 6.64 8.50 1.42
CA HIS A 28 6.14 9.88 1.32
C HIS A 28 5.47 10.29 2.62
N GLU A 29 5.78 11.48 3.15
CA GLU A 29 5.16 11.98 4.38
C GLU A 29 3.68 12.32 4.19
N ASP A 30 3.34 12.86 3.01
CA ASP A 30 1.98 13.20 2.62
C ASP A 30 1.18 11.94 2.25
N GLN A 31 0.03 11.75 2.91
CA GLN A 31 -0.83 10.57 2.73
C GLN A 31 -1.38 10.49 1.30
N GLY A 32 -1.88 11.60 0.75
CA GLY A 32 -2.49 11.61 -0.58
C GLY A 32 -1.50 11.26 -1.67
N LYS A 33 -0.27 11.81 -1.60
CA LYS A 33 0.83 11.42 -2.50
C LYS A 33 1.18 9.95 -2.35
N ALA A 34 1.20 9.41 -1.13
CA ALA A 34 1.48 8.00 -0.90
C ALA A 34 0.41 7.09 -1.51
N GLU A 35 -0.87 7.44 -1.35
CA GLU A 35 -2.00 6.72 -1.94
C GLU A 35 -1.93 6.71 -3.47
N TRP A 36 -1.78 7.87 -4.11
CA TRP A 36 -1.65 7.96 -5.57
C TRP A 36 -0.43 7.21 -6.10
N THR A 37 0.70 7.30 -5.40
CA THR A 37 1.90 6.55 -5.75
C THR A 37 1.64 5.04 -5.71
N ALA A 38 0.94 4.54 -4.68
CA ALA A 38 0.58 3.12 -4.60
C ALA A 38 -0.38 2.70 -5.72
N VAL A 39 -1.33 3.58 -6.11
CA VAL A 39 -2.23 3.35 -7.26
C VAL A 39 -1.44 3.19 -8.55
N ASP A 40 -0.51 4.11 -8.84
CA ASP A 40 0.33 4.06 -10.06
C ASP A 40 1.16 2.77 -10.13
N TRP A 41 1.63 2.28 -8.99
CA TRP A 41 2.33 1.00 -8.90
C TRP A 41 1.40 -0.20 -9.07
N ALA A 42 0.22 -0.18 -8.43
CA ALA A 42 -0.76 -1.25 -8.52
C ALA A 42 -1.28 -1.47 -9.95
N GLN A 43 -1.42 -0.38 -10.73
CA GLN A 43 -1.84 -0.43 -12.13
C GLN A 43 -0.91 -1.25 -13.04
N ARG A 44 0.35 -1.47 -12.62
CA ARG A 44 1.30 -2.33 -13.35
C ARG A 44 0.99 -3.81 -13.22
N THR A 45 0.26 -4.19 -12.17
CA THR A 45 -0.07 -5.57 -11.84
C THR A 45 -1.49 -5.94 -12.28
N GLY A 46 -2.43 -4.99 -12.23
CA GLY A 46 -3.80 -5.19 -12.65
C GLY A 46 -4.63 -3.90 -12.54
N ARG A 47 -5.94 -4.00 -12.74
CA ARG A 47 -6.82 -2.82 -12.64
C ARG A 47 -7.14 -2.54 -11.18
N VAL A 48 -7.03 -1.28 -10.75
CA VAL A 48 -7.52 -0.89 -9.41
C VAL A 48 -9.05 -0.94 -9.39
N ALA A 49 -9.61 -1.58 -8.37
CA ALA A 49 -11.06 -1.73 -8.23
C ALA A 49 -11.75 -0.36 -8.23
N SER A 50 -12.90 -0.25 -8.88
CA SER A 50 -13.63 1.04 -8.97
C SER A 50 -14.57 1.31 -7.78
N SER A 51 -14.82 0.31 -6.94
CA SER A 51 -15.75 0.40 -5.80
C SER A 51 -15.28 -0.44 -4.62
N PRO A 52 -15.72 -0.12 -3.39
CA PRO A 52 -15.43 -0.94 -2.23
C PRO A 52 -15.93 -2.37 -2.40
N MET A 53 -15.20 -3.33 -1.82
CA MET A 53 -15.60 -4.74 -1.81
C MET A 53 -15.38 -5.36 -0.43
N GLY A 54 -16.41 -6.01 0.12
CA GLY A 54 -16.32 -6.67 1.43
C GLY A 54 -16.02 -5.70 2.60
N GLY A 55 -16.38 -4.42 2.45
CA GLY A 55 -16.08 -3.37 3.44
C GLY A 55 -14.66 -2.78 3.31
N GLU A 56 -13.91 -3.17 2.28
CA GLU A 56 -12.59 -2.63 1.99
C GLU A 56 -12.65 -1.59 0.87
N GLU A 57 -12.11 -0.39 1.13
CA GLU A 57 -11.98 0.67 0.12
C GLU A 57 -10.96 0.31 -0.97
N PRO A 58 -11.16 0.75 -2.23
CA PRO A 58 -10.21 0.50 -3.32
C PRO A 58 -8.77 0.88 -3.01
N VAL A 59 -8.58 2.01 -2.32
CA VAL A 59 -7.29 2.52 -1.87
C VAL A 59 -7.44 2.89 -0.40
N GLN A 60 -6.53 2.42 0.44
CA GLN A 60 -6.59 2.67 1.87
C GLN A 60 -5.21 2.94 2.44
N ALA A 61 -5.03 4.10 3.08
CA ALA A 61 -3.93 4.32 4.00
C ALA A 61 -4.15 3.50 5.28
N VAL A 62 -3.46 2.37 5.38
CA VAL A 62 -3.61 1.43 6.50
C VAL A 62 -2.93 1.95 7.76
N ARG A 63 -1.72 2.54 7.61
CA ARG A 63 -0.94 3.04 8.75
C ARG A 63 0.12 4.05 8.32
N ALA A 64 0.27 5.12 9.10
CA ALA A 64 1.42 6.02 9.02
C ALA A 64 2.70 5.32 9.53
N LEU A 65 3.79 5.40 8.77
CA LEU A 65 5.09 4.83 9.12
C LEU A 65 5.98 5.90 9.76
N ALA A 66 6.49 5.62 10.95
CA ALA A 66 7.49 6.46 11.59
C ALA A 66 8.84 6.33 10.85
N PRO A 67 9.66 7.39 10.76
CA PRO A 67 10.99 7.32 10.15
C PRO A 67 11.88 6.22 10.73
N ALA A 68 11.80 5.96 12.05
CA ALA A 68 12.53 4.88 12.70
C ALA A 68 12.12 3.49 12.16
N LYS A 69 10.82 3.26 11.95
CA LYS A 69 10.29 2.00 11.40
C LYS A 69 10.74 1.81 9.95
N MET A 70 10.71 2.87 9.16
CA MET A 70 11.22 2.87 7.78
C MET A 70 12.70 2.51 7.75
N LYS A 71 13.53 3.13 8.60
CA LYS A 71 14.95 2.80 8.71
C LYS A 71 15.20 1.34 9.07
N ILE A 72 14.49 0.79 10.06
CA ILE A 72 14.61 -0.62 10.48
C ILE A 72 14.24 -1.57 9.35
N LEU A 73 13.18 -1.25 8.60
CA LEU A 73 12.72 -2.07 7.49
C LEU A 73 13.41 -1.71 6.16
N GLY A 74 14.34 -0.76 6.17
CA GLY A 74 15.13 -0.35 5.02
C GLY A 74 14.35 0.39 3.92
N LEU A 75 13.28 1.13 4.24
CA LEU A 75 12.54 1.97 3.29
C LEU A 75 13.14 3.39 3.26
N ALA A 76 13.60 3.84 2.10
CA ALA A 76 14.10 5.20 1.89
C ALA A 76 12.96 6.21 1.64
N GLN A 77 13.26 7.50 1.82
CA GLN A 77 12.34 8.58 1.43
C GLN A 77 12.17 8.59 -0.09
N GLY A 78 10.92 8.68 -0.56
CA GLY A 78 10.55 8.58 -1.97
C GLY A 78 10.58 7.16 -2.56
N GLU A 79 11.03 6.15 -1.80
CA GLU A 79 11.00 4.76 -2.25
C GLU A 79 9.58 4.20 -2.18
N VAL A 80 9.25 3.33 -3.13
CA VAL A 80 8.06 2.47 -3.08
C VAL A 80 8.52 1.04 -2.98
N ARG A 81 8.00 0.32 -1.98
CA ARG A 81 8.23 -1.10 -1.81
C ARG A 81 6.93 -1.87 -1.92
N GLU A 82 6.88 -2.76 -2.90
CA GLU A 82 5.82 -3.74 -3.06
C GLU A 82 5.98 -4.86 -2.04
N LEU A 83 4.95 -5.04 -1.20
CA LEU A 83 4.94 -6.05 -0.12
C LEU A 83 4.18 -7.32 -0.53
N GLY A 84 3.45 -7.26 -1.64
CA GLY A 84 2.70 -8.38 -2.16
C GLY A 84 1.28 -8.49 -1.58
N TRP A 85 0.70 -9.67 -1.80
CA TRP A 85 -0.68 -10.03 -1.43
C TRP A 85 -0.84 -10.45 0.04
N ARG A 86 0.26 -10.80 0.71
CA ARG A 86 0.22 -11.31 2.08
C ARG A 86 0.11 -10.14 3.05
N HIS A 87 -0.78 -10.31 4.05
CA HIS A 87 -0.96 -9.32 5.10
C HIS A 87 0.38 -8.94 5.77
N PRO A 88 0.81 -7.66 5.70
CA PRO A 88 2.20 -7.26 5.96
C PRO A 88 2.47 -7.06 7.46
N ARG A 89 2.37 -8.14 8.26
CA ARG A 89 2.47 -8.11 9.73
C ARG A 89 3.67 -7.31 10.25
N ARG A 90 4.86 -7.48 9.65
CA ARG A 90 6.09 -6.77 10.06
C ARG A 90 6.00 -5.25 9.94
N TRP A 91 5.14 -4.75 9.06
CA TRP A 91 4.90 -3.31 8.83
C TRP A 91 3.81 -2.74 9.74
N LEU A 92 2.91 -3.62 10.22
CA LEU A 92 1.81 -3.26 11.09
C LEU A 92 2.13 -3.36 12.58
N THR A 93 3.18 -4.07 12.97
CA THR A 93 3.59 -4.23 14.37
C THR A 93 4.66 -3.24 14.80
N GLY A 94 4.66 -2.88 16.09
CA GLY A 94 5.47 -1.82 16.68
C GLY A 94 4.81 -0.45 16.49
#